data_AF-A0A2H8TZL9-F1
#
_entry.id   AF-A0A2H8TZL9-F1
#
_cell.length_a   1.000
_cell.length_b   1.000
_cell.length_c   1.000
_cell.angle_alpha   90.00
_cell.angle_beta   90.00
_cell.angle_gamma   90.00
#
_symmetry.space_group_name_H-M   'P 1'
#
loop_
_entity.id
_entity.type
_entity.pdbx_description
1 polymer ?
#
loop_
_entity_poly.entity_id
_entity_poly.type
_entity_poly.pdbx_seq_one_letter_code
_entity_poly.pdbx_strand_id
1 'polypeptide(L)'
;MSSEEKISNGLSNKEIIDFGIYYLDMVQCPLDPNHKLRRHKLPYHILKCKKMFPDKIQCPYGHYYYLEKHEMANHLQICPHKPSSFQAEEMQPYIIQAQQARNKNIIQNYDVNNFEIDEPYWD
;
A
#
# COMPACT_ATOMS: atom_id res chain seq x y z
N MET A 1 57.04 2.32 -12.80
CA MET A 1 56.55 1.99 -14.16
C MET A 1 56.64 0.47 -14.25
N SER A 2 55.62 -0.36 -14.46
CA SER A 2 54.24 -0.28 -14.97
C SER A 2 53.58 -1.58 -14.42
N SER A 3 52.39 -1.56 -13.78
CA SER A 3 51.06 -1.90 -14.37
C SER A 3 51.09 -3.29 -15.07
N GLU A 4 50.30 -4.33 -14.79
CA GLU A 4 48.85 -4.52 -14.55
C GLU A 4 48.64 -6.05 -14.25
N GLU A 5 47.93 -6.48 -13.20
CA GLU A 5 46.49 -6.82 -13.07
C GLU A 5 46.08 -8.30 -13.31
N LYS A 6 44.94 -8.66 -12.66
CA LYS A 6 43.94 -9.74 -12.92
C LYS A 6 44.01 -10.92 -11.93
N ILE A 7 42.96 -11.34 -11.20
CA ILE A 7 41.49 -11.18 -11.31
C ILE A 7 40.89 -11.28 -9.90
N SER A 8 40.12 -10.28 -9.46
CA SER A 8 39.27 -10.38 -8.27
C SER A 8 37.96 -11.09 -8.62
N ASN A 9 37.65 -12.16 -7.89
CA ASN A 9 36.40 -12.90 -7.99
C ASN A 9 35.22 -12.01 -7.55
N GLY A 10 34.53 -11.42 -8.52
CA GLY A 10 33.24 -10.76 -8.31
C GLY A 10 32.13 -11.80 -8.15
N LEU A 11 31.79 -12.14 -6.90
CA LEU A 11 30.61 -12.92 -6.57
C LEU A 11 29.37 -12.10 -6.94
N SER A 12 28.76 -12.42 -8.10
CA SER A 12 27.48 -11.88 -8.52
C SER A 12 26.41 -12.30 -7.50
N ASN A 13 26.01 -11.35 -6.65
CA ASN A 13 24.80 -11.46 -5.82
C ASN A 13 23.57 -11.47 -6.74
N LYS A 14 23.28 -12.62 -7.36
CA LYS A 14 21.94 -12.90 -7.89
C LYS A 14 21.05 -13.21 -6.70
N GLU A 15 20.42 -12.17 -6.15
CA GLU A 15 19.32 -12.35 -5.21
C GLU A 15 18.21 -13.13 -5.93
N ILE A 16 17.95 -14.34 -5.47
CA ILE A 16 16.79 -15.11 -5.91
C ILE A 16 15.58 -14.42 -5.30
N ILE A 17 14.92 -13.57 -6.07
CA ILE A 17 13.64 -12.97 -5.69
C ILE A 17 12.60 -14.10 -5.76
N ASP A 18 12.22 -14.64 -4.61
CA ASP A 18 11.13 -15.61 -4.52
C ASP A 18 9.79 -14.92 -4.84
N PHE A 19 9.42 -14.94 -6.11
CA PHE A 19 8.13 -14.47 -6.55
C PHE A 19 6.98 -15.40 -6.11
N GLY A 20 7.26 -16.60 -5.58
CA GLY A 20 6.27 -17.52 -5.04
C GLY A 20 5.39 -16.87 -3.96
N ILE A 21 5.96 -15.96 -3.18
CA ILE A 21 5.26 -15.16 -2.17
C ILE A 21 4.14 -14.29 -2.80
N TYR A 22 4.32 -13.82 -4.03
CA TYR A 22 3.32 -13.02 -4.76
C TYR A 22 2.29 -13.85 -5.53
N TYR A 23 2.68 -15.04 -6.01
CA TYR A 23 1.82 -15.88 -6.84
C TYR A 23 1.03 -16.94 -6.07
N LEU A 24 1.49 -17.36 -4.88
CA LEU A 24 0.84 -18.41 -4.09
C LEU A 24 -0.03 -17.89 -2.95
N ASP A 25 0.03 -16.61 -2.60
CA ASP A 25 -0.73 -16.06 -1.46
C ASP A 25 -2.24 -15.99 -1.76
N MET A 26 -2.97 -16.97 -1.19
CA MET A 26 -4.42 -16.99 -1.15
C MET A 26 -4.86 -16.26 0.12
N VAL A 27 -5.58 -15.16 -0.08
CA VAL A 27 -6.12 -14.34 1.00
C VAL A 27 -7.63 -14.52 1.09
N GLN A 28 -8.14 -14.38 2.31
CA GLN A 28 -9.56 -14.39 2.59
C GLN A 28 -10.16 -13.01 2.35
N CYS A 29 -11.37 -12.94 1.80
CA CYS A 29 -12.07 -11.67 1.66
C CYS A 29 -12.45 -11.13 3.04
N PRO A 30 -12.21 -9.85 3.33
CA PRO A 30 -12.56 -9.29 4.62
C PRO A 30 -14.06 -8.98 4.78
N LEU A 31 -14.84 -9.02 3.70
CA LEU A 31 -16.30 -8.85 3.73
C LEU A 31 -17.04 -10.18 3.92
N ASP A 32 -16.49 -11.28 3.41
CA ASP A 32 -17.08 -12.61 3.48
C ASP A 32 -15.99 -13.67 3.68
N PRO A 33 -15.95 -14.35 4.85
CA PRO A 33 -14.94 -15.36 5.14
C PRO A 33 -14.99 -16.57 4.20
N ASN A 34 -16.07 -16.80 3.46
CA ASN A 34 -16.17 -17.92 2.52
C ASN A 34 -15.37 -17.68 1.23
N HIS A 35 -15.05 -16.43 0.91
CA HIS A 35 -14.28 -16.10 -0.27
C HIS A 35 -12.77 -16.20 -0.02
N LYS A 36 -12.10 -17.07 -0.79
CA LYS A 36 -10.64 -17.17 -0.84
C LYS A 36 -10.18 -16.89 -2.26
N LEU A 37 -9.22 -15.97 -2.41
CA LEU A 37 -8.76 -15.51 -3.71
C LEU A 37 -7.29 -15.09 -3.67
N ARG A 38 -6.67 -14.96 -4.83
CA ARG A 38 -5.30 -14.44 -4.94
C ARG A 38 -5.25 -12.99 -4.45
N ARG A 39 -4.19 -12.62 -3.73
CA ARG A 39 -3.98 -11.26 -3.20
C ARG A 39 -4.17 -10.17 -4.25
N HIS A 40 -3.66 -10.36 -5.47
CA HIS A 40 -3.79 -9.36 -6.54
C HIS A 40 -5.23 -9.15 -7.04
N LYS A 41 -6.14 -10.13 -6.87
CA LYS A 41 -7.57 -10.00 -7.23
C LYS A 41 -8.38 -9.32 -6.13
N LEU A 42 -7.85 -9.24 -4.91
CA LEU A 42 -8.59 -8.76 -3.73
C LEU A 42 -9.14 -7.34 -3.89
N PRO A 43 -8.39 -6.34 -4.37
CA PRO A 43 -8.91 -4.98 -4.51
C PRO A 43 -10.14 -4.93 -5.43
N TYR A 44 -10.05 -5.57 -6.59
CA TYR A 44 -11.17 -5.62 -7.54
C TYR A 44 -12.36 -6.43 -7.01
N HIS A 45 -12.09 -7.52 -6.30
CA HIS A 45 -13.13 -8.33 -5.66
C HIS A 45 -13.90 -7.54 -4.60
N ILE A 46 -13.21 -6.78 -3.73
CA ILE A 46 -13.84 -5.98 -2.67
C ILE A 46 -14.85 -4.98 -3.25
N LEU A 47 -14.54 -4.32 -4.37
CA LEU A 47 -15.45 -3.37 -5.02
C LEU A 47 -16.79 -3.99 -5.42
N LYS A 48 -16.77 -5.26 -5.87
CA LYS A 48 -17.98 -6.01 -6.22
C LYS A 48 -18.66 -6.56 -4.97
N CYS A 49 -17.88 -7.16 -4.07
CA CYS A 49 -18.38 -7.80 -2.86
C CYS A 49 -19.07 -6.80 -1.92
N LYS A 50 -18.58 -5.55 -1.86
CA LYS A 50 -19.21 -4.46 -1.09
C LYS A 50 -20.64 -4.17 -1.51
N LYS A 51 -21.03 -4.43 -2.76
CA LYS A 51 -22.42 -4.27 -3.23
C LYS A 51 -23.37 -5.28 -2.57
N MET A 52 -22.86 -6.46 -2.19
CA MET A 52 -23.65 -7.48 -1.48
C MET A 52 -23.70 -7.25 0.03
N PHE A 53 -22.71 -6.54 0.58
CA PHE A 53 -22.61 -6.23 2.01
C PHE A 53 -22.52 -4.70 2.23
N PRO A 54 -23.59 -3.95 1.90
CA PRO A 54 -23.58 -2.48 2.00
C PRO A 54 -23.48 -1.97 3.43
N ASP A 55 -23.93 -2.76 4.41
CA ASP A 55 -23.95 -2.40 5.83
C ASP A 55 -22.60 -2.54 6.52
N LYS A 56 -21.66 -3.26 5.89
CA LYS A 56 -20.29 -3.40 6.37
C LYS A 56 -19.48 -2.14 6.04
N ILE A 57 -18.93 -1.53 7.08
CA ILE A 57 -18.09 -0.34 6.97
C ILE A 57 -16.62 -0.70 7.16
N GLN A 58 -15.76 0.05 6.46
CA GLN A 58 -14.32 -0.15 6.48
C GLN A 58 -13.71 0.50 7.72
N CYS A 59 -12.78 -0.18 8.37
CA CYS A 59 -11.99 0.39 9.46
C CYS A 59 -11.13 1.56 8.95
N PRO A 60 -11.13 2.72 9.63
CA PRO A 60 -10.33 3.88 9.25
C PRO A 60 -8.82 3.65 9.43
N TYR A 61 -8.42 2.71 10.28
CA TYR A 61 -7.02 2.41 10.57
C TYR A 61 -6.46 1.24 9.76
N GLY A 62 -7.32 0.27 9.39
CA GLY A 62 -6.93 -0.95 8.71
C GLY A 62 -7.64 -1.10 7.37
N HIS A 63 -6.89 -1.01 6.27
CA HIS A 63 -7.47 -1.00 4.92
C HIS A 63 -8.18 -2.31 4.52
N TYR A 64 -7.95 -3.41 5.24
CA TYR A 64 -8.54 -4.72 4.96
C TYR A 64 -9.50 -5.20 6.06
N TYR A 65 -10.03 -4.32 6.91
CA TYR A 65 -11.02 -4.71 7.92
C TYR A 65 -12.37 -4.09 7.62
N TYR A 66 -13.40 -4.95 7.52
CA TYR A 66 -14.78 -4.56 7.34
C TYR A 66 -15.64 -5.19 8.43
N LEU A 67 -16.50 -4.38 9.04
CA LEU A 67 -17.30 -4.77 10.21
C LEU A 67 -18.69 -4.17 10.08
N GLU A 68 -19.65 -4.75 10.82
CA GLU A 68 -20.98 -4.15 10.88
C GLU A 68 -20.93 -2.78 11.55
N LYS A 69 -21.81 -1.87 11.12
CA LYS A 69 -21.85 -0.49 11.64
C LYS A 69 -21.93 -0.42 13.17
N HIS A 70 -22.67 -1.33 13.79
CA HIS A 70 -22.85 -1.37 15.25
C HIS A 70 -21.62 -1.92 15.99
N GLU A 71 -20.81 -2.77 15.35
CA GLU A 71 -19.59 -3.35 15.94
C GLU A 71 -18.39 -2.41 15.86
N MET A 72 -18.44 -1.44 14.94
CA MET A 72 -17.33 -0.53 14.67
C MET A 72 -16.91 0.29 15.89
N ALA A 73 -17.88 0.76 16.70
CA ALA A 73 -17.58 1.53 17.90
C ALA A 73 -16.73 0.73 18.90
N ASN A 74 -17.02 -0.57 19.05
CA ASN A 74 -16.25 -1.47 19.89
C ASN A 74 -14.88 -1.75 19.26
N HIS A 75 -14.84 -2.07 17.97
CA HIS A 75 -13.60 -2.31 17.25
C HIS A 75 -12.59 -1.17 17.38
N LEU A 76 -13.01 0.10 17.28
CA LEU A 76 -12.10 1.26 17.40
C LEU A 76 -11.44 1.39 18.78
N GLN A 77 -11.95 0.72 19.81
CA GLN A 77 -11.31 0.68 21.13
C GLN A 77 -10.14 -0.31 21.18
N ILE A 78 -10.28 -1.44 20.47
CA ILE A 78 -9.34 -2.57 20.50
C ILE A 78 -8.59 -2.79 19.18
N CYS A 79 -8.74 -1.87 18.22
CA CYS A 79 -8.22 -2.05 16.88
C CYS A 79 -6.69 -2.17 16.92
N PRO A 80 -6.09 -3.26 16.38
CA PRO A 80 -4.65 -3.46 16.40
C PRO A 80 -3.89 -2.46 15.50
N HIS A 81 -4.60 -1.86 14.54
CA HIS A 81 -4.06 -0.85 13.64
C HIS A 81 -4.25 0.58 14.14
N LYS A 82 -4.94 0.77 15.28
CA LYS A 82 -5.12 2.10 15.87
C LYS A 82 -3.74 2.68 16.19
N PRO A 83 -3.39 3.87 15.67
CA PRO A 83 -2.15 4.51 16.02
C PRO A 83 -2.14 4.72 17.53
N SER A 84 -1.13 4.16 18.21
CA SER A 84 -0.88 4.52 19.61
C SER A 84 -0.70 6.03 19.66
N SER A 85 -1.28 6.72 20.65
CA SER A 85 -1.20 8.18 20.77
C SER A 85 0.24 8.71 20.74
N PHE A 86 1.23 7.88 21.10
CA PHE A 86 2.66 8.14 20.89
C PHE A 86 3.05 8.46 19.44
N GLN A 87 2.38 7.90 18.43
CA GLN A 87 2.68 8.16 17.02
C GLN A 87 2.03 9.45 16.48
N ALA A 88 0.96 9.94 17.11
CA ALA A 88 0.29 11.17 16.68
C ALA A 88 1.01 12.44 17.19
N GLU A 89 1.62 12.35 18.38
CA GLU A 89 2.40 13.45 18.97
C GLU A 89 3.85 13.49 18.47
N GLU A 90 4.37 12.41 17.87
CA GLU A 90 5.70 12.33 17.27
C GLU A 90 5.72 12.51 15.74
N MET A 91 4.80 13.29 15.17
CA MET A 91 5.18 14.05 13.97
C MET A 91 6.14 15.16 14.39
N GLN A 92 7.36 14.75 14.76
CA GLN A 92 8.48 15.62 15.06
C GLN A 92 8.57 16.67 13.93
N PRO A 93 8.72 17.97 14.25
CA PRO A 93 8.76 19.03 13.24
C PRO A 93 9.81 18.78 12.14
N TYR A 94 10.84 18.00 12.45
CA TYR A 94 11.84 17.50 11.51
C TYR A 94 11.28 16.63 10.37
N ILE A 95 10.35 15.70 10.65
CA ILE A 95 9.77 14.81 9.62
C ILE A 95 8.90 15.62 8.64
N ILE A 96 8.15 16.59 9.15
CA ILE A 96 7.34 17.52 8.34
C ILE A 96 8.26 18.35 7.44
N GLN A 97 9.36 18.90 7.97
CA GLN A 97 10.34 19.67 7.20
C GLN A 97 11.03 18.81 6.14
N ALA A 98 11.42 17.57 6.46
CA ALA A 98 12.04 16.65 5.51
C ALA A 98 11.08 16.26 4.38
N GLN A 99 9.80 16.02 4.70
CA GLN A 99 8.76 15.76 3.72
C GLN A 99 8.50 16.98 2.83
N GLN A 100 8.43 18.19 3.41
CA GLN A 100 8.29 19.44 2.65
C GLN A 100 9.49 19.69 1.73
N ALA A 101 10.72 19.46 2.21
CA ALA A 101 11.92 19.59 1.40
C ALA A 101 11.95 18.58 0.25
N ARG A 102 11.55 17.33 0.49
CA ARG A 102 11.37 16.32 -0.57
C ARG A 102 10.30 16.75 -1.57
N ASN A 103 9.15 17.22 -1.11
CA ASN A 103 8.05 17.69 -1.96
C ASN A 103 8.46 18.90 -2.83
N LYS A 104 9.27 19.82 -2.28
CA LYS A 104 9.84 20.95 -3.05
C LYS A 104 10.82 20.52 -4.14
N ASN A 105 11.47 19.36 -3.97
CA ASN A 105 12.40 18.78 -4.94
C ASN A 105 11.75 17.75 -5.86
N ILE A 106 10.42 17.57 -5.79
CA ILE A 106 9.69 16.80 -6.80
C ILE A 106 9.70 17.64 -8.08
N ILE A 107 10.55 17.27 -9.02
CA ILE A 107 10.45 17.76 -10.39
C ILE A 107 9.25 17.05 -11.02
N GLN A 108 8.15 17.79 -11.17
CA GLN A 108 7.01 17.32 -11.93
C GLN A 108 7.42 17.35 -13.40
N ASN A 109 7.58 16.18 -14.02
CA ASN A 109 7.92 16.04 -15.45
C ASN A 109 6.74 16.37 -16.39
N TYR A 110 5.70 16.98 -15.85
CA TYR A 110 4.52 17.41 -16.57
C TYR A 110 4.12 18.78 -16.04
N ASP A 111 3.75 19.70 -16.94
CA ASP A 111 3.24 21.00 -16.56
C ASP A 111 1.81 20.83 -16.03
N VAL A 112 1.64 20.96 -14.71
CA VAL A 112 0.33 20.85 -14.05
C VAL A 112 -0.64 21.92 -14.55
N ASN A 113 -0.16 23.07 -14.99
CA ASN A 113 -0.99 24.16 -15.48
C ASN A 113 -1.39 23.97 -16.94
N ASN A 114 -0.68 23.10 -17.67
CA ASN A 114 -0.87 22.86 -19.10
C ASN A 114 -1.18 21.38 -19.40
N PHE A 115 -1.68 20.65 -18.40
CA PHE A 115 -2.10 19.26 -18.54
C PHE A 115 -3.45 19.21 -19.27
N GLU A 116 -3.40 19.18 -20.60
CA GLU A 116 -4.56 18.84 -21.41
C GLU A 116 -4.82 17.34 -21.25
N ILE A 117 -6.01 17.00 -20.74
CA ILE A 117 -6.49 15.63 -20.73
C ILE A 117 -6.91 15.33 -22.17
N ASP A 118 -6.00 14.73 -22.94
CA ASP A 118 -6.40 14.08 -24.18
C ASP A 118 -7.48 13.03 -23.84
N GLU A 119 -8.57 13.10 -24.60
CA GLU A 119 -9.87 12.44 -24.43
C GLU A 119 -9.89 11.04 -23.78
N PRO A 120 -11.00 10.69 -23.10
CA PRO A 120 -11.07 9.49 -22.27
C PRO A 120 -10.94 8.21 -23.11
N TYR A 121 -9.89 7.44 -22.81
CA TYR A 121 -9.72 6.06 -23.28
C TYR A 121 -10.71 5.13 -22.55
N TRP A 122 -12.00 5.24 -22.90
CA TRP A 122 -13.03 4.28 -22.50
C TRP A 122 -14.06 4.14 -23.64
N ASP A 123 -13.81 3.20 -24.55
CA ASP A 123 -14.85 2.55 -25.37
C ASP A 123 -15.67 1.55 -24.52
#